data_AF-A0A1J4YQH7-F1
#
_entry.id   AF-A0A1J4YQH7-F1
#
_cell.length_a   1.000
_cell.length_b   1.000
_cell.length_c   1.000
_cell.angle_alpha   90.00
_cell.angle_beta   90.00
_cell.angle_gamma   90.00
#
_symmetry.space_group_name_H-M   'P 1'
#
loop_
_entity.id
_entity.type
_entity.pdbx_description
1 polymer ?
#
loop_
_entity_poly.entity_id
_entity_poly.type
_entity_poly.pdbx_seq_one_letter_code
_entity_poly.pdbx_strand_id
1 'polypeptide(L)' 'MDKMPRFVLWICSKFNKEQIEFIVKELSAVLNNQSDIKPKDDFKEKNPNYRDFYVDPAPPLTESKKNSSH' A
#
# COMPACT_ATOMS: atom_id res chain seq x y z
N MET A 1 19.33 5.33 -7.12
CA MET A 1 19.86 3.96 -7.34
C MET A 1 18.69 3.02 -7.21
N ASP A 2 18.31 2.34 -8.29
CA ASP A 2 17.32 1.28 -8.21
C ASP A 2 17.79 0.22 -7.20
N LYS A 3 17.03 0.06 -6.13
CA LYS A 3 17.35 -0.87 -5.04
C LYS A 3 17.14 -2.32 -5.48
N MET A 4 16.34 -2.54 -6.54
CA MET A 4 15.92 -3.85 -7.01
C MET A 4 17.06 -4.69 -7.63
N PRO A 5 17.90 -4.18 -8.56
CA PRO A 5 19.00 -4.97 -9.10
C PRO A 5 20.01 -5.42 -8.03
N ARG A 6 20.27 -4.58 -7.02
CA ARG A 6 21.15 -4.95 -5.90
C ARG A 6 20.53 -6.03 -5.02
N PHE A 7 19.21 -6.00 -4.83
CA PHE A 7 18.50 -7.03 -4.10
C PHE A 7 18.57 -8.38 -4.81
N VAL A 8 18.41 -8.41 -6.13
CA VAL A 8 18.57 -9.64 -6.93
C VAL A 8 19.99 -10.21 -6.79
N LEU A 9 21.02 -9.36 -6.93
CA LEU A 9 22.42 -9.78 -6.72
C LEU A 9 22.66 -10.34 -5.32
N TRP A 10 22.05 -9.72 -4.30
CA TRP A 10 22.16 -10.18 -2.91
C TRP A 10 21.51 -11.55 -2.70
N ILE A 11 20.32 -11.79 -3.28
CA ILE A 11 19.67 -13.11 -3.25
C ILE A 11 20.58 -14.17 -3.88
N CYS A 12 21.08 -13.91 -5.09
CA CYS A 12 21.96 -14.84 -5.81
C CYS A 12 23.30 -15.08 -5.09
N SER A 13 23.77 -14.13 -4.29
CA SER A 13 24.96 -14.28 -3.45
C SER A 13 24.71 -15.14 -2.21
N LYS A 14 23.46 -15.31 -1.77
CA LYS A 14 23.12 -15.89 -0.46
C LYS A 14 22.49 -17.28 -0.56
N PHE A 15 21.76 -17.55 -1.65
CA PHE A 15 20.96 -18.76 -1.82
C PHE A 15 21.39 -19.57 -3.04
N ASN A 16 21.19 -20.89 -2.97
CA ASN A 16 21.40 -21.78 -4.10
C ASN A 16 20.17 -21.83 -5.03
N LYS A 17 20.28 -22.53 -6.16
CA LYS A 17 19.21 -22.61 -7.17
C LYS A 17 17.87 -23.08 -6.59
N GLU A 18 17.86 -24.16 -5.83
CA GLU A 18 16.63 -24.75 -5.26
C GLU A 18 15.94 -23.78 -4.29
N GLN A 19 16.74 -23.10 -3.44
CA GLN A 19 16.24 -22.09 -2.51
C GLN A 19 15.65 -20.88 -3.27
N ILE A 20 16.29 -20.46 -4.36
CA ILE A 20 15.79 -19.37 -5.20
C ILE A 20 14.47 -19.76 -5.87
N GLU A 21 14.38 -20.98 -6.41
CA GLU A 21 13.13 -21.50 -7.00
C GLU A 21 12.00 -21.52 -5.97
N PHE A 22 12.28 -21.93 -4.73
CA PHE A 22 11.32 -21.87 -3.63
C PHE A 22 10.88 -20.43 -3.32
N ILE A 23 11.82 -19.49 -3.20
CA ILE A 23 11.51 -18.06 -2.98
C ILE A 23 10.61 -17.52 -4.09
N VAL A 24 10.92 -17.81 -5.36
CA VAL A 24 10.12 -17.37 -6.51
C VAL A 24 8.72 -17.97 -6.47
N LYS A 25 8.59 -19.25 -6.12
CA LYS A 25 7.30 -19.94 -5.99
C LYS A 25 6.44 -19.27 -4.91
N GLU A 26 6.99 -19.03 -3.73
CA GLU A 26 6.27 -18.39 -2.62
C GLU A 26 5.86 -16.95 -2.99
N LEU A 27 6.77 -16.15 -3.54
CA LEU A 27 6.45 -14.81 -4.01
C LEU A 27 5.35 -14.82 -5.09
N SER A 28 5.36 -15.79 -6.00
CA SER A 28 4.31 -15.95 -7.00
C SER A 28 2.97 -16.31 -6.36
N ALA A 29 2.95 -17.14 -5.32
CA ALA A 29 1.73 -17.46 -4.58
C ALA A 29 1.16 -16.21 -3.88
N VAL A 30 2.03 -15.38 -3.29
CA VAL A 30 1.65 -14.07 -2.71
C VAL A 30 1.00 -13.16 -3.76
N LEU A 31 1.62 -13.05 -4.94
CA LEU A 31 1.10 -12.21 -6.03
C LEU A 31 -0.23 -12.73 -6.61
N ASN A 32 -0.45 -14.05 -6.56
CA ASN A 32 -1.68 -14.69 -7.02
C ASN A 32 -2.78 -14.77 -5.94
N ASN A 33 -2.62 -14.12 -4.79
CA ASN A 33 -3.53 -14.20 -3.64
C ASN A 33 -3.78 -15.63 -3.14
N GLN A 34 -2.81 -16.54 -3.33
CA GLN A 34 -2.87 -17.93 -2.88
C GLN A 34 -2.23 -18.12 -1.50
N SER A 35 -1.77 -17.04 -0.87
CA SER A 35 -1.18 -17.02 0.47
C SER A 35 -1.87 -16.02 1.39
N ASP A 36 -1.82 -16.28 2.69
CA ASP A 36 -2.26 -15.33 3.72
C ASP A 36 -1.32 -14.12 3.87
N ILE A 37 -0.09 -14.24 3.38
CA ILE A 37 0.89 -13.16 3.34
C ILE A 37 0.49 -12.18 2.23
N LYS A 38 0.55 -10.87 2.52
CA LYS A 38 0.27 -9.81 1.55
C LYS A 38 1.50 -8.93 1.34
N PRO A 39 1.76 -8.45 0.11
CA PRO A 39 2.77 -7.44 -0.13
C PRO A 39 2.48 -6.17 0.68
N LYS A 40 3.49 -5.34 0.88
CA LYS A 40 3.30 -4.00 1.44
C LYS A 40 2.30 -3.24 0.55
N ASP A 41 1.24 -2.74 1.16
CA ASP A 41 0.25 -1.93 0.48
C ASP A 41 0.85 -0.55 0.17
N ASP A 42 0.82 -0.16 -1.11
CA ASP A 42 1.26 1.15 -1.59
C ASP A 42 0.14 2.21 -1.50
N PHE A 43 -1.01 1.86 -0.95
CA PHE A 43 -2.18 2.73 -0.85
C PHE A 43 -1.88 4.07 -0.16
N LYS A 44 -1.06 4.09 0.90
CA LYS A 44 -0.66 5.34 1.56
C LYS A 44 0.33 6.16 0.73
N GLU A 45 1.20 5.52 -0.05
CA GLU A 45 2.11 6.22 -0.97
C GLU A 45 1.32 6.84 -2.15
N LYS A 46 0.27 6.15 -2.62
CA LYS A 46 -0.63 6.65 -3.67
C LYS A 46 -1.65 7.68 -3.18
N ASN A 47 -2.04 7.61 -1.91
CA ASN A 47 -3.06 8.47 -1.31
C ASN A 47 -2.51 9.14 -0.04
N PRO A 48 -1.57 10.10 -0.16
CA PRO A 48 -0.90 10.71 0.99
C PRO A 48 -1.85 11.42 1.96
N ASN A 49 -2.99 11.91 1.46
CA ASN A 49 -4.00 12.63 2.27
C ASN A 49 -5.20 11.74 2.67
N TYR A 50 -5.16 10.43 2.43
CA TYR A 50 -6.29 9.56 2.76
C TYR A 50 -6.44 9.44 4.28
N ARG A 51 -7.64 9.75 4.79
CA ARG A 51 -7.96 9.91 6.23
C ARG A 51 -7.18 11.01 6.94
N ASP A 52 -6.63 11.98 6.21
CA ASP A 52 -6.20 13.23 6.84
C ASP A 52 -7.43 14.11 7.09
N PHE A 53 -8.11 13.86 8.22
CA PHE A 53 -9.29 14.61 8.60
C PHE A 53 -8.88 15.89 9.32
N TYR A 54 -8.93 17.00 8.59
CA TYR A 54 -8.96 18.31 9.23
C TYR A 54 -10.38 18.56 9.75
N VAL A 55 -10.53 18.52 11.08
CA VAL A 55 -11.79 18.92 11.72
C VAL A 55 -11.93 20.43 11.54
N ASP A 56 -13.03 20.86 10.93
CA ASP A 56 -13.33 22.29 10.81
C ASP A 56 -13.39 22.90 12.22
N PRO A 57 -12.53 23.89 12.55
CA PRO A 57 -12.60 24.57 13.84
C PRO A 57 -13.84 25.44 13.98
N ALA A 58 -14.53 25.75 12.87
CA ALA A 58 -15.77 26.50 12.92
C ALA A 58 -16.89 25.64 13.54
N PRO A 59 -17.67 26.20 14.49
CA PRO A 59 -18.82 25.50 15.01
C PRO A 59 -19.87 25.29 13.89
N PRO A 60 -20.62 24.19 13.95
CA PRO A 60 -21.72 23.96 13.01
C PRO A 60 -22.72 25.11 13.08
N LEU A 61 -23.26 25.51 11.92
CA LEU A 61 -24.30 26.54 11.85
C LEU A 61 -25.52 26.11 12.66
N THR A 62 -25.91 26.94 13.62
CA THR A 62 -27.06 26.71 14.50
C THR A 62 -28.41 26.99 13.85
N GLU A 63 -28.42 27.64 12.68
CA GLU A 63 -29.64 27.98 11.96
C GLU A 63 -29.82 27.08 10.74
N SER A 64 -31.00 26.44 10.64
CA SER A 64 -31.36 25.71 9.43
C SER A 64 -31.50 26.70 8.28
N LYS A 65 -30.71 26.49 7.22
CA LYS A 65 -30.79 27.30 6.00
C LYS A 65 -32.22 27.17 5.44
N LYS A 66 -33.04 28.19 5.66
CA LYS A 66 -34.40 28.26 5.13
C LYS A 66 -34.26 28.27 3.62
N ASN A 67 -34.60 27.15 2.97
CA ASN A 67 -34.55 27.04 1.52
C ASN A 67 -35.44 28.14 0.92
N SER A 68 -34.84 29.21 0.42
CA SER A 68 -35.54 30.20 -0.41
C SER A 68 -35.69 29.57 -1.79
N SER A 69 -36.76 28.81 -1.99
CA SER A 69 -37.26 28.51 -3.32
C SER A 69 -37.59 29.84 -3.99
N HIS A 70 -36.93 30.12 -5.11
CA HIS A 70 -37.34 31.13 -6.06
C HIS A 70 -37.66 30.48 -7.39
#